data_AF-A0AAW2QK01-F1
#
_entry.id   AF-A0AAW2QK01-F1
#
_cell.length_a   1.000
_cell.length_b   1.000
_cell.length_c   1.000
_cell.angle_alpha   90.00
_cell.angle_beta   90.00
_cell.angle_gamma   90.00
#
_symmetry.space_group_name_H-M   'P 1'
#
loop_
_entity.id
_entity.type
_entity.pdbx_description
1 polymer ?
#
loop_
_entity_poly.entity_id
_entity_poly.type
_entity_poly.pdbx_seq_one_letter_code
_entity_poly.pdbx_strand_id
1 'polypeptide(L)'
;MKDMGETDVILGIKLIRSTDGIAISKSHYVEKIIEKFGYQNSRIAKTPYDSSVALFKNESGVSVAQLRVLRYLKGTVSLAIHYGRFPVALEGYSDAS
;
A
#
# COMPACT_ATOMS: atom_id res chain seq x y z
N MET A 1 14.83 3.17 -25.99
CA MET A 1 14.30 2.36 -24.87
C MET A 1 15.48 1.71 -24.17
N LYS A 2 15.67 1.98 -22.88
CA LYS A 2 16.81 1.50 -22.08
C LYS A 2 16.29 0.46 -21.08
N ASP A 3 16.85 -0.74 -21.12
CA ASP A 3 16.58 -1.75 -20.10
C ASP A 3 17.21 -1.31 -18.77
N MET A 4 16.42 -1.34 -17.70
CA MET A 4 16.84 -1.00 -16.35
C MET A 4 17.08 -2.23 -15.48
N GLY A 5 16.92 -3.44 -16.03
CA GLY A 5 17.00 -4.69 -15.29
C GLY A 5 15.80 -4.91 -14.37
N GLU A 6 15.91 -5.90 -13.49
CA GLU A 6 14.84 -6.23 -12.53
C GLU A 6 14.62 -5.09 -11.54
N THR A 7 13.41 -4.53 -11.54
CA THR A 7 13.06 -3.40 -10.67
C THR A 7 12.54 -3.88 -9.32
N ASP A 8 13.08 -3.35 -8.21
CA ASP A 8 12.57 -3.65 -6.84
C ASP A 8 11.53 -2.65 -6.33
N VAL A 9 11.44 -1.47 -6.96
CA VAL A 9 10.49 -0.42 -6.60
C VAL A 9 9.93 0.25 -7.85
N ILE A 10 8.61 0.21 -8.03
CA ILE A 10 7.90 0.91 -9.12
C ILE A 10 6.95 1.94 -8.52
N LEU A 11 7.04 3.20 -8.98
CA LEU A 11 6.19 4.30 -8.48
C LEU A 11 6.22 4.44 -6.94
N GLY A 12 7.36 4.11 -6.32
CA GLY A 12 7.51 4.12 -4.85
C GLY A 12 6.84 2.94 -4.12
N ILE A 13 6.37 1.93 -4.85
CA ILE A 13 5.78 0.69 -4.33
C ILE A 13 6.82 -0.42 -4.41
N LYS A 14 7.02 -1.15 -3.30
CA LYS A 14 8.01 -2.21 -3.20
C LYS A 14 7.51 -3.50 -3.86
N LEU A 15 8.34 -4.11 -4.68
CA LEU A 15 8.11 -5.42 -5.26
C LEU A 15 8.87 -6.47 -4.43
N ILE A 16 8.20 -7.56 -4.08
CA ILE A 16 8.78 -8.69 -3.35
C ILE A 16 8.68 -9.90 -4.26
N ARG A 17 9.81 -10.34 -4.80
CA ARG A 17 9.90 -11.54 -5.65
C ARG A 17 10.03 -12.79 -4.78
N SER A 18 9.36 -13.86 -5.19
CA SER A 18 9.41 -15.18 -4.58
C SER A 18 9.32 -16.25 -5.68
N THR A 19 9.53 -17.52 -5.32
CA THR A 19 9.31 -18.65 -6.24
C THR A 19 7.88 -18.72 -6.74
N ASP A 20 6.93 -18.22 -5.96
CA ASP A 20 5.49 -18.32 -6.23
C ASP A 20 4.95 -17.13 -7.03
N GLY A 21 5.79 -16.12 -7.31
CA GLY A 21 5.42 -14.92 -8.03
C GLY A 21 5.98 -13.62 -7.46
N ILE A 22 5.34 -12.50 -7.83
CA ILE A 22 5.67 -11.15 -7.36
C ILE A 22 4.55 -10.64 -6.45
N ALA A 23 4.90 -10.19 -5.26
CA ALA A 23 4.01 -9.44 -4.39
C ALA A 23 4.28 -7.93 -4.51
N ILE A 24 3.23 -7.17 -4.83
CA ILE A 24 3.25 -5.71 -4.83
C ILE A 24 2.88 -5.24 -3.42
N SER A 25 3.88 -4.83 -2.64
CA SER A 25 3.74 -4.44 -1.24
C SER A 25 3.52 -2.93 -1.07
N LYS A 26 2.50 -2.59 -0.28
CA LYS A 26 2.21 -1.21 0.14
C LYS A 26 2.73 -0.88 1.54
N SER A 27 3.46 -1.79 2.18
CA SER A 27 3.86 -1.68 3.60
C SER A 27 4.59 -0.36 3.89
N HIS A 28 5.58 0.00 3.08
CA HIS A 28 6.36 1.23 3.21
C HIS A 28 5.50 2.50 3.20
N TYR A 29 4.51 2.54 2.31
CA TYR A 29 3.61 3.70 2.21
C TYR A 29 2.68 3.78 3.42
N VAL A 30 2.15 2.64 3.87
CA VAL A 30 1.32 2.54 5.07
C VAL A 30 2.11 2.98 6.30
N GLU A 31 3.32 2.48 6.50
CA GLU A 31 4.20 2.83 7.63
C GLU A 31 4.46 4.35 7.68
N LYS A 32 4.81 4.95 6.54
CA LYS A 32 5.01 6.41 6.43
C LYS A 32 3.76 7.21 6.79
N ILE A 33 2.57 6.75 6.38
CA ILE A 33 1.32 7.42 6.74
C ILE A 33 1.07 7.32 8.25
N ILE A 34 1.22 6.13 8.83
CA ILE A 34 1.02 5.93 10.27
C ILE A 34 2.00 6.79 11.08
N GLU A 35 3.24 6.91 10.63
CA GLU A 35 4.27 7.76 11.26
C GLU A 35 3.91 9.24 11.17
N LYS A 36 3.59 9.71 9.96
CA LYS A 36 3.25 11.12 9.70
C LYS A 36 2.13 11.65 10.60
N PHE A 37 1.18 10.80 10.96
CA PHE A 37 0.05 11.18 11.81
C PHE A 37 0.23 10.77 13.28
N GLY A 38 1.32 10.10 13.66
CA GLY A 38 1.59 9.68 15.05
C GLY A 38 0.75 8.49 15.53
N TYR A 39 0.30 7.61 14.64
CA TYR A 39 -0.64 6.50 14.96
C TYR A 39 0.05 5.16 15.26
N GLN A 40 1.37 5.16 15.48
CA GLN A 40 2.16 3.94 15.69
C GLN A 40 1.65 3.09 16.87
N ASN A 41 1.18 3.74 17.94
CA ASN A 41 0.65 3.05 19.13
C ASN A 41 -0.88 2.86 19.11
N SER A 42 -1.55 3.16 17.99
CA SER A 42 -3.01 3.02 17.89
C SER A 42 -3.44 1.55 17.83
N ARG A 43 -4.62 1.22 18.35
CA ARG A 43 -5.20 -0.13 18.24
C ARG A 43 -5.64 -0.42 16.82
N ILE A 44 -5.43 -1.64 16.33
CA ILE A 44 -5.95 -2.08 15.03
C ILE A 44 -7.48 -2.01 15.03
N ALA A 45 -8.08 -1.64 13.90
CA ALA A 45 -9.53 -1.60 13.76
C ALA A 45 -10.10 -3.02 13.79
N LYS A 46 -11.10 -3.27 14.66
CA LYS A 46 -11.77 -4.58 14.76
C LYS A 46 -12.62 -4.92 13.54
N THR A 47 -13.18 -3.90 12.91
CA THR A 47 -14.04 -4.02 11.73
C THR A 47 -13.29 -3.45 10.53
N PRO A 48 -13.21 -4.18 9.40
CA PRO A 48 -12.67 -3.67 8.15
C PRO A 48 -13.31 -2.35 7.72
N TYR A 49 -12.58 -1.58 6.92
CA TYR A 49 -13.13 -0.43 6.21
C TYR A 49 -14.08 -0.91 5.11
N ASP A 50 -15.26 -0.30 5.03
CA ASP A 50 -16.22 -0.57 3.95
C ASP A 50 -15.94 0.40 2.78
N SER A 51 -15.42 -0.14 1.68
CA SER A 51 -15.09 0.64 0.49
C SER A 51 -16.29 1.08 -0.33
N SER A 52 -17.49 0.56 -0.05
CA SER A 52 -18.73 1.01 -0.72
C SER A 52 -19.23 2.35 -0.18
N VAL A 53 -18.72 2.79 0.98
CA VAL A 53 -19.10 4.05 1.61
C VAL A 53 -18.32 5.22 1.01
N ALA A 54 -19.04 6.18 0.43
CA ALA A 54 -18.45 7.42 -0.06
C ALA A 54 -17.93 8.27 1.11
N LEU A 55 -16.68 8.72 0.98
CA LEU A 55 -16.07 9.63 1.94
C LEU A 55 -16.53 11.06 1.67
N PHE A 56 -16.88 11.78 2.74
CA PHE A 56 -17.23 13.20 2.71
C PHE A 56 -16.30 14.00 3.61
N LYS A 57 -16.21 15.31 3.35
CA LYS A 57 -15.36 16.21 4.14
C LYS A 57 -15.88 16.27 5.58
N ASN A 58 -14.98 16.15 6.55
CA ASN A 58 -15.33 16.28 7.95
C ASN A 58 -15.47 17.76 8.33
N GLU A 59 -16.69 18.23 8.49
CA GLU A 59 -17.00 19.61 8.90
C GLU A 59 -16.86 19.83 10.41
N SER A 60 -17.07 18.77 11.21
CA SER A 60 -17.04 18.84 12.68
C SER A 60 -15.64 19.02 13.28
N GLY A 61 -14.58 18.79 12.49
CA GLY A 61 -13.19 18.73 12.95
C GLY A 61 -12.87 17.49 13.81
N VAL A 62 -13.86 16.69 14.21
CA VAL A 62 -13.65 15.49 15.04
C VAL A 62 -13.22 14.30 14.17
N SER A 63 -11.99 13.84 14.31
CA SER A 63 -11.30 12.91 13.40
C SER A 63 -11.76 11.44 13.42
N VAL A 64 -13.04 11.15 13.66
CA VAL A 64 -13.55 9.78 13.87
C VAL A 64 -13.28 8.85 12.67
N ALA A 65 -13.59 9.30 11.45
CA ALA A 65 -13.38 8.52 10.24
C ALA A 65 -11.89 8.30 9.92
N GLN A 66 -11.08 9.35 10.07
CA GLN A 66 -9.63 9.29 9.84
C GLN A 66 -8.94 8.29 10.77
N LEU A 67 -9.32 8.31 12.05
CA LEU A 67 -8.83 7.40 13.06
C LEU A 67 -9.22 5.95 12.75
N ARG A 68 -10.42 5.69 12.23
CA ARG A 68 -10.81 4.34 11.78
C ARG A 68 -9.99 3.87 10.58
N VAL A 69 -9.76 4.74 9.59
CA VAL A 69 -8.96 4.42 8.40
C VAL A 69 -7.50 4.13 8.76
N LEU A 70 -6.86 4.95 9.58
CA LEU A 70 -5.47 4.73 9.99
C LEU A 70 -5.30 3.42 10.77
N ARG A 71 -6.25 3.10 11.66
CA ARG A 71 -6.26 1.83 12.39
C ARG A 71 -6.49 0.62 11.49
N TYR A 72 -7.28 0.77 10.44
CA TYR A 72 -7.46 -0.26 9.41
C TYR A 72 -6.15 -0.48 8.63
N LEU A 73 -5.55 0.61 8.12
CA LEU A 73 -4.28 0.56 7.40
C LEU A 73 -3.17 -0.11 8.23
N LYS A 74 -3.08 0.22 9.52
CA LYS A 74 -2.15 -0.44 10.45
C LYS A 74 -2.37 -1.95 10.52
N GLY A 75 -3.62 -2.41 10.53
CA GLY A 75 -3.96 -3.84 10.54
C GLY A 75 -3.66 -4.56 9.22
N THR A 76 -3.54 -3.82 8.12
CA THR A 76 -3.34 -4.37 6.77
C THR A 76 -1.95 -4.08 6.20
N VAL A 77 -0.98 -3.70 7.03
CA VAL A 77 0.37 -3.30 6.56
C VAL A 77 1.09 -4.41 5.79
N SER A 78 0.83 -5.68 6.14
CA SER A 78 1.41 -6.86 5.50
C SER A 78 0.64 -7.33 4.27
N LEU A 79 -0.51 -6.73 3.95
CA LEU A 79 -1.26 -7.11 2.75
C LEU A 79 -0.55 -6.62 1.50
N ALA A 80 -0.43 -7.53 0.53
CA ALA A 80 0.16 -7.27 -0.77
C ALA A 80 -0.70 -7.88 -1.87
N ILE A 81 -0.61 -7.35 -3.09
CA ILE A 81 -1.23 -7.96 -4.26
C ILE A 81 -0.25 -8.97 -4.82
N HIS A 82 -0.64 -10.25 -4.84
CA HIS A 82 0.22 -11.34 -5.30
C HIS A 82 -0.10 -11.72 -6.76
N TYR A 83 0.93 -11.74 -7.60
CA TYR A 83 0.86 -12.15 -9.01
C TYR A 83 1.73 -13.39 -9.23
N GLY A 84 1.10 -14.55 -9.42
CA GLY A 84 1.77 -15.85 -9.59
C GLY A 84 1.80 -16.40 -11.02
N ARG A 85 1.54 -15.58 -12.06
CA ARG A 85 1.56 -16.05 -13.45
C ARG A 85 2.98 -16.06 -14.03
N PHE A 86 3.31 -17.11 -14.77
CA PHE A 86 4.59 -17.31 -15.45
C PHE A 86 4.55 -16.72 -16.88
N PRO A 87 5.64 -16.13 -17.41
CA PRO A 87 6.91 -15.84 -16.73
C PRO A 87 6.80 -14.68 -15.74
N VAL A 88 7.53 -14.78 -14.63
CA VAL A 88 7.58 -13.79 -13.55
C VAL A 88 8.54 -12.63 -13.91
N ALA A 89 8.52 -12.20 -15.17
CA ALA A 89 9.31 -11.07 -15.64
C ALA A 89 8.43 -9.82 -15.63
N LEU A 90 8.71 -8.89 -14.71
CA LEU A 90 8.11 -7.57 -14.71
C LEU A 90 9.09 -6.60 -15.37
N GLU A 91 8.88 -6.34 -16.66
CA GLU A 91 9.72 -5.45 -17.45
C GLU A 91 9.22 -4.01 -17.34
N GLY A 92 10.11 -3.10 -16.95
CA GLY A 92 9.84 -1.67 -16.90
C GLY A 92 10.17 -1.01 -18.24
N TYR A 93 9.23 -0.26 -18.80
CA TYR A 93 9.43 0.51 -20.03
C TYR A 93 9.42 2.00 -19.65
N SER A 94 10.48 2.73 -20.02
CA SER A 94 10.57 4.19 -19.88
C SER A 94 10.67 4.83 -21.27
N ASP A 95 9.78 5.78 -21.54
CA ASP A 95 9.77 6.63 -22.74
C ASP A 95 10.46 7.98 -22.51
N ALA A 96 11.00 8.22 -21.31
CA ALA A 96 11.81 9.38 -21.03
C ALA A 96 13.11 9.33 -21.85
N SER A 97 13.21 10.25 -22.83
CA SER A 97 14.39 10.50 -23.66
C SER A 97 15.54 11.11 -22.88
#